data_AF-A0A7S3QKV2-F1
#
_entry.id   AF-A0A7S3QKV2-F1
#
_cell.length_a   1.000
_cell.length_b   1.000
_cell.length_c   1.000
_cell.angle_alpha   90.00
_cell.angle_beta   90.00
_cell.angle_gamma   90.00
#
_symmetry.space_group_name_H-M   'P 1'
#
loop_
_entity.id
_entity.type
_entity.pdbx_description
1 polymer ?
#
loop_
_entity_poly.entity_id
_entity_poly.type
_entity_poly.pdbx_seq_one_letter_code
_entity_poly.pdbx_strand_id
1 'polypeptide(L)'
;MSAQGAETDWSFLQCFGERTPGEDIQEADIISAVEFDYDGQHLATGDRGGRVVLFERVHPNVRMTGPDQRPPPPLPRGAAHEYRYMTEFQSHEPEFDYLKSLEIEEKIDKVRWCRSSNNARMLLSTNDKTVKLWKVYDKKVSNLTNFNLDGARNGSMSGGNTPAVRSPLWNNPRVAQLRMPQVASTEILLAARCKKVYSNAHTYHINSISVNSDQETFLSADDLRINLWNLEITEQSFNIVDIKPANMEDLTEVITSAEFHPHHCNIFAYSSSKGCIRLADMRNAALCDQHAKAFEEVESQANKSFFSEIIASISDITFSKDGRYILSRDYMTVKLWDLHKENAPVATFHTHEHLRSRVSAEMSDLLLQCYVWPSRAHYTKVCLIPVLYQDAE
;
A
#
# COMPACT_ATOMS: atom_id res chain seq x y z
N MET A 1 -27.45 -11.73 -30.97
CA MET A 1 -26.82 -12.91 -30.36
C MET A 1 -26.24 -12.47 -29.03
N SER A 2 -26.97 -12.75 -27.95
CA SER A 2 -26.56 -12.46 -26.58
C SER A 2 -25.31 -13.28 -26.26
N ALA A 3 -24.19 -12.62 -25.99
CA ALA A 3 -23.05 -13.27 -25.34
C ALA A 3 -23.54 -13.73 -23.97
N GLN A 4 -23.85 -15.02 -23.85
CA GLN A 4 -23.92 -15.68 -22.55
C GLN A 4 -22.52 -15.52 -21.95
N GLY A 5 -22.38 -14.60 -20.99
CA GLY A 5 -21.14 -14.47 -20.23
C GLY A 5 -20.88 -15.81 -19.58
N ALA A 6 -19.72 -16.41 -19.86
CA ALA A 6 -19.29 -17.58 -19.11
C ALA A 6 -19.27 -17.19 -17.64
N GLU A 7 -20.12 -17.82 -16.82
CA GLU A 7 -20.03 -17.66 -15.37
C GLU A 7 -18.63 -18.09 -14.95
N THR A 8 -17.88 -17.16 -14.38
CA THR A 8 -16.60 -17.46 -13.75
C THR A 8 -16.89 -18.19 -12.46
N ASP A 9 -16.63 -19.51 -12.43
CA ASP A 9 -16.69 -20.29 -11.19
C ASP A 9 -15.55 -19.89 -10.26
N TRP A 10 -15.87 -19.18 -9.19
CA TRP A 10 -14.93 -18.83 -8.13
C TRP A 10 -14.82 -19.99 -7.15
N SER A 11 -13.61 -20.50 -6.95
CA SER A 11 -13.30 -21.53 -5.96
C SER A 11 -12.37 -20.98 -4.88
N PHE A 12 -12.60 -21.36 -3.62
CA PHE A 12 -11.65 -21.11 -2.54
C PHE A 12 -10.31 -21.77 -2.86
N LEU A 13 -9.20 -21.04 -2.68
CA LEU A 13 -7.84 -21.52 -2.95
C LEU A 13 -6.99 -21.59 -1.68
N GLN A 14 -6.83 -20.47 -0.98
CA GLN A 14 -5.96 -20.33 0.19
C GLN A 14 -6.56 -19.36 1.21
N CYS A 15 -6.18 -19.55 2.47
CA CYS A 15 -6.40 -18.64 3.58
C CYS A 15 -5.09 -18.45 4.34
N PHE A 16 -4.79 -17.22 4.74
CA PHE A 16 -3.63 -16.89 5.57
C PHE A 16 -4.11 -16.28 6.88
N GLY A 17 -3.40 -16.55 7.98
CA GLY A 17 -3.76 -16.04 9.29
C GLY A 17 -4.94 -16.77 9.94
N GLU A 18 -5.13 -18.07 9.65
CA GLU A 18 -6.11 -18.89 10.36
C GLU A 18 -5.82 -18.84 11.87
N ARG A 19 -6.86 -18.48 12.63
CA ARG A 19 -6.80 -18.35 14.09
C ARG A 19 -7.44 -19.53 14.77
N THR A 20 -7.04 -19.76 16.01
CA THR A 20 -7.78 -20.67 16.87
C THR A 20 -9.17 -20.08 17.19
N PRO A 21 -10.27 -20.88 17.17
CA PRO A 21 -11.58 -20.38 17.53
C PRO A 21 -11.58 -19.74 18.94
N GLY A 22 -12.02 -18.49 19.05
CA GLY A 22 -12.05 -17.73 20.30
C GLY A 22 -10.83 -16.83 20.55
N GLU A 23 -9.88 -16.78 19.62
CA GLU A 23 -8.76 -15.83 19.67
C GLU A 23 -9.17 -14.46 19.14
N ASP A 24 -8.94 -13.41 19.94
CA ASP A 24 -9.26 -12.03 19.58
C ASP A 24 -8.41 -11.52 18.41
N ILE A 25 -9.01 -10.65 17.60
CA ILE A 25 -8.32 -10.00 16.50
C ILE A 25 -7.36 -8.95 17.06
N GLN A 26 -6.05 -9.18 16.94
CA GLN A 26 -5.08 -8.12 17.20
C GLN A 26 -5.23 -7.03 16.15
N GLU A 27 -5.41 -5.78 16.60
CA GLU A 27 -5.62 -4.64 15.69
C GLU A 27 -4.45 -4.47 14.73
N ALA A 28 -3.21 -4.69 15.19
CA ALA A 28 -2.00 -4.61 14.39
C ALA A 28 -1.97 -5.62 13.22
N ASP A 29 -2.66 -6.75 13.33
CA ASP A 29 -2.74 -7.78 12.28
C ASP A 29 -3.85 -7.51 11.25
N ILE A 30 -4.64 -6.44 11.41
CA ILE A 30 -5.68 -6.10 10.45
C ILE A 30 -5.02 -5.59 9.16
N ILE A 31 -5.22 -6.32 8.07
CA ILE A 31 -4.75 -5.94 6.74
C ILE A 31 -5.46 -4.66 6.29
N SER A 32 -4.69 -3.66 5.90
CA SER A 32 -5.15 -2.34 5.47
C SER A 32 -4.84 -2.03 4.00
N ALA A 33 -3.88 -2.74 3.40
CA ALA A 33 -3.53 -2.61 1.99
C ALA A 33 -3.20 -3.96 1.36
N VAL A 34 -3.60 -4.17 0.10
CA VAL A 34 -3.31 -5.39 -0.67
C VAL A 34 -3.02 -4.97 -2.11
N GLU A 35 -1.91 -5.46 -2.68
CA GLU A 35 -1.51 -5.11 -4.05
C GLU A 35 -0.77 -6.25 -4.74
N PHE A 36 -1.24 -6.64 -5.93
CA PHE A 36 -0.50 -7.52 -6.83
C PHE A 36 0.51 -6.74 -7.66
N ASP A 37 1.64 -7.36 -7.98
CA ASP A 37 2.52 -6.82 -9.01
C ASP A 37 1.88 -6.93 -10.41
N TYR A 38 2.49 -6.31 -11.41
CA TYR A 38 1.93 -6.17 -12.75
C TYR A 38 1.53 -7.51 -13.40
N ASP A 39 2.34 -8.56 -13.18
CA ASP A 39 2.16 -9.90 -13.75
C ASP A 39 1.45 -10.88 -12.80
N GLY A 40 1.09 -10.43 -11.59
CA GLY A 40 0.51 -11.24 -10.52
C GLY A 40 1.45 -12.34 -10.00
N GLN A 41 2.76 -12.22 -10.20
CA GLN A 41 3.75 -13.13 -9.65
C GLN A 41 4.02 -12.86 -8.17
N HIS A 42 3.77 -11.65 -7.71
CA HIS A 42 3.94 -11.26 -6.32
C HIS A 42 2.70 -10.57 -5.78
N LEU A 43 2.45 -10.79 -4.50
CA LEU A 43 1.39 -10.16 -3.73
C LEU A 43 2.01 -9.49 -2.51
N ALA A 44 1.69 -8.22 -2.29
CA ALA A 44 2.08 -7.50 -1.10
C ALA A 44 0.84 -7.20 -0.26
N THR A 45 0.96 -7.34 1.05
CA THR A 45 -0.04 -6.87 2.02
C THR A 45 0.61 -5.93 3.01
N GLY A 46 -0.12 -4.89 3.40
CA GLY A 46 0.23 -4.01 4.52
C GLY A 46 -0.81 -4.09 5.61
N ASP A 47 -0.40 -3.94 6.86
CA ASP A 47 -1.31 -3.99 8.02
C ASP A 47 -1.29 -2.72 8.89
N ARG A 48 -2.16 -2.70 9.89
CA ARG A 48 -2.23 -1.61 10.86
C ARG A 48 -1.02 -1.51 11.78
N GLY A 49 -0.29 -2.61 11.98
CA GLY A 49 0.97 -2.64 12.72
C GLY A 49 2.17 -2.19 11.92
N GLY A 50 1.99 -1.63 10.71
CA GLY A 50 3.06 -1.06 9.91
C GLY A 50 3.98 -2.06 9.23
N ARG A 51 3.61 -3.34 9.19
CA ARG A 51 4.38 -4.40 8.50
C ARG A 51 3.94 -4.50 7.05
N VAL A 52 4.88 -4.89 6.20
CA VAL A 52 4.62 -5.31 4.82
C VAL A 52 5.02 -6.77 4.68
N VAL A 53 4.09 -7.59 4.20
CA VAL A 53 4.28 -9.03 3.98
C VAL A 53 4.20 -9.30 2.48
N LEU A 54 5.16 -10.07 1.96
CA LEU A 54 5.26 -10.41 0.55
C LEU A 54 5.04 -11.90 0.32
N PHE A 55 4.32 -12.21 -0.75
CA PHE A 55 4.05 -13.56 -1.21
C PHE A 55 4.46 -13.72 -2.67
N GLU A 56 4.91 -14.91 -3.03
CA GLU A 56 5.30 -15.29 -4.40
C GLU A 56 4.34 -16.35 -4.93
N ARG A 57 3.92 -16.19 -6.17
CA ARG A 57 3.13 -17.17 -6.90
C ARG A 57 4.03 -18.33 -7.31
N VAL A 58 3.69 -19.53 -6.87
CA VAL A 58 4.44 -20.75 -7.17
C VAL A 58 3.50 -21.84 -7.68
N HIS A 59 4.03 -22.74 -8.50
CA HIS A 59 3.28 -23.91 -8.94
C HIS A 59 3.26 -24.96 -7.80
N PRO A 60 2.14 -25.64 -7.53
CA PRO A 60 2.02 -26.53 -6.36
C PRO A 60 3.04 -27.67 -6.31
N ASN A 61 3.54 -28.07 -7.48
CA ASN A 61 4.55 -29.14 -7.61
C ASN A 61 5.98 -28.70 -7.29
N VAL A 62 6.25 -27.39 -7.10
CA VAL A 62 7.58 -26.89 -6.76
C VAL A 62 7.83 -27.08 -5.27
N ARG A 63 8.74 -28.02 -4.95
CA ARG A 63 9.15 -28.34 -3.57
C ARG A 63 9.79 -27.12 -2.88
N MET A 64 9.53 -27.00 -1.57
CA MET A 64 10.04 -25.95 -0.68
C MET A 64 11.55 -25.77 -0.82
N THR A 65 12.01 -24.56 -1.16
CA THR A 65 13.42 -24.13 -1.12
C THR A 65 13.61 -22.95 -0.17
N GLY A 66 12.89 -22.91 0.96
CA GLY A 66 12.89 -21.81 1.93
C GLY A 66 12.82 -22.27 3.39
N PRO A 67 12.98 -21.33 4.35
CA PRO A 67 13.04 -21.64 5.78
C PRO A 67 11.69 -22.05 6.40
N ASP A 68 10.56 -21.72 5.78
CA ASP A 68 9.24 -22.14 6.25
C ASP A 68 8.92 -23.55 5.72
N GLN A 69 9.15 -24.56 6.56
CA GLN A 69 8.88 -25.98 6.26
C GLN A 69 7.47 -26.42 6.67
N ARG A 70 6.56 -25.47 6.98
CA ARG A 70 5.18 -25.85 7.28
C ARG A 70 4.58 -26.60 6.09
N PRO A 71 3.95 -27.77 6.31
CA PRO A 71 3.29 -28.49 5.23
C PRO A 71 2.24 -27.56 4.62
N PRO A 72 2.24 -27.37 3.28
CA PRO A 72 1.25 -26.51 2.65
C PRO A 72 -0.13 -27.05 2.99
N PRO A 73 -1.12 -26.17 3.26
CA PRO A 73 -2.49 -26.61 3.44
C PRO A 73 -2.93 -27.40 2.20
N PRO A 74 -3.81 -28.41 2.35
CA PRO A 74 -4.25 -29.22 1.23
C PRO A 74 -4.93 -28.34 0.19
N LEU A 75 -4.26 -28.13 -0.94
CA LEU A 75 -4.79 -27.36 -2.06
C LEU A 75 -6.00 -28.08 -2.69
N PRO A 76 -7.01 -27.33 -3.17
CA PRO A 76 -8.07 -27.90 -3.98
C PRO A 76 -7.53 -28.70 -5.17
N ARG A 77 -8.18 -29.81 -5.51
CA ARG A 77 -7.78 -30.63 -6.67
C ARG A 77 -7.84 -29.78 -7.94
N GLY A 78 -6.69 -29.64 -8.63
CA GLY A 78 -6.58 -28.88 -9.88
C GLY A 78 -6.14 -27.42 -9.71
N ALA A 79 -5.73 -26.99 -8.50
CA ALA A 79 -5.13 -25.67 -8.30
C ALA A 79 -3.94 -25.44 -9.25
N ALA A 80 -4.00 -24.38 -10.05
CA ALA A 80 -2.94 -24.04 -11.01
C ALA A 80 -1.71 -23.37 -10.36
N HIS A 81 -1.89 -22.75 -9.19
CA HIS A 81 -0.86 -22.03 -8.45
C HIS A 81 -1.27 -21.88 -6.99
N GLU A 82 -0.29 -21.54 -6.15
CA GLU A 82 -0.46 -21.07 -4.78
C GLU A 82 0.38 -19.80 -4.58
N TYR A 83 -0.01 -18.91 -3.67
CA TYR A 83 0.86 -17.87 -3.15
C TYR A 83 1.58 -18.40 -1.91
N ARG A 84 2.90 -18.21 -1.83
CA ARG A 84 3.72 -18.66 -0.72
C ARG A 84 4.38 -17.47 -0.04
N TYR A 85 4.40 -17.48 1.28
CA TYR A 85 5.11 -16.47 2.06
C TYR A 85 6.58 -16.37 1.63
N MET A 86 7.03 -15.14 1.38
CA MET A 86 8.42 -14.85 1.03
C MET A 86 9.18 -14.23 2.19
N THR A 87 8.67 -13.10 2.68
CA THR A 87 9.32 -12.28 3.70
C THR A 87 8.31 -11.29 4.27
N GLU A 88 8.63 -10.79 5.46
CA GLU A 88 7.98 -9.66 6.09
C GLU A 88 9.05 -8.68 6.59
N PHE A 89 8.67 -7.41 6.69
CA PHE A 89 9.51 -6.38 7.29
C PHE A 89 8.66 -5.27 7.89
N GLN A 90 9.16 -4.66 8.97
CA GLN A 90 8.58 -3.46 9.57
C GLN A 90 8.82 -2.28 8.63
N SER A 91 7.76 -1.72 8.05
CA SER A 91 7.86 -0.60 7.13
C SER A 91 7.78 0.75 7.85
N HIS A 92 6.78 0.93 8.70
CA HIS A 92 6.59 2.15 9.48
C HIS A 92 6.55 1.81 10.96
N GLU A 93 6.96 2.75 11.79
CA GLU A 93 6.84 2.67 13.24
C GLU A 93 6.03 3.89 13.69
N PRO A 94 5.38 3.85 14.86
CA PRO A 94 4.64 5.00 15.34
C PRO A 94 5.59 6.18 15.55
N GLU A 95 5.23 7.33 14.98
CA GLU A 95 5.99 8.57 15.05
C GLU A 95 5.14 9.67 15.70
N PHE A 96 5.79 10.67 16.30
CA PHE A 96 5.09 11.82 16.88
C PHE A 96 5.73 13.13 16.41
N ASP A 97 4.94 13.97 15.74
CA ASP A 97 5.34 15.33 15.39
C ASP A 97 5.09 16.26 16.58
N TYR A 98 6.14 16.55 17.34
CA TYR A 98 6.09 17.43 18.51
C TYR A 98 5.72 18.87 18.18
N LEU A 99 6.02 19.35 16.97
CA LEU A 99 5.73 20.73 16.58
C LEU A 99 4.24 20.90 16.25
N LYS A 100 3.64 19.89 15.63
CA LYS A 100 2.21 19.89 15.31
C LYS A 100 1.35 19.20 16.38
N SER A 101 1.97 18.59 17.39
CA SER A 101 1.30 17.74 18.38
C SER A 101 0.43 16.67 17.70
N LEU A 102 1.00 16.02 16.69
CA LEU A 102 0.30 15.05 15.85
C LEU A 102 0.97 13.67 15.98
N GLU A 103 0.18 12.68 16.36
CA GLU A 103 0.57 11.27 16.28
C GLU A 103 0.46 10.78 14.83
N ILE A 104 1.48 10.07 14.38
CA ILE A 104 1.57 9.47 13.06
C ILE A 104 1.55 7.97 13.27
N GLU A 105 0.42 7.34 12.92
CA GLU A 105 0.24 5.89 13.03
C GLU A 105 1.22 5.14 12.10
N GLU A 106 1.63 3.94 12.51
CA GLU A 106 2.40 3.05 11.63
C GLU A 106 1.58 2.38 10.53
N LYS A 107 0.23 2.47 10.58
CA LYS A 107 -0.68 1.81 9.64
C LYS A 107 -0.27 2.03 8.18
N ILE A 108 -0.21 0.94 7.41
CA ILE A 108 0.07 1.01 5.98
C ILE A 108 -1.21 1.39 5.22
N ASP A 109 -1.25 2.57 4.61
CA ASP A 109 -2.44 3.03 3.86
C ASP A 109 -2.47 2.52 2.42
N LYS A 110 -1.30 2.46 1.77
CA LYS A 110 -1.14 1.97 0.39
C LYS A 110 0.22 1.30 0.20
N VAL A 111 0.22 0.29 -0.66
CA VAL A 111 1.42 -0.34 -1.21
C VAL A 111 1.31 -0.32 -2.72
N ARG A 112 2.38 0.06 -3.42
CA ARG A 112 2.45 0.05 -4.88
C ARG A 112 3.77 -0.56 -5.34
N TRP A 113 3.70 -1.55 -6.23
CA TRP A 113 4.89 -2.11 -6.83
C TRP A 113 5.51 -1.13 -7.83
N CYS A 114 6.83 -0.98 -7.77
CA CYS A 114 7.59 -0.43 -8.87
C CYS A 114 7.86 -1.57 -9.87
N ARG A 115 7.95 -1.24 -11.15
CA ARG A 115 8.40 -2.22 -12.15
C ARG A 115 9.81 -2.72 -11.78
N SER A 116 9.99 -4.03 -11.78
CA SER A 116 11.25 -4.66 -11.38
C SER A 116 12.34 -4.29 -12.37
N SER A 117 13.39 -3.62 -11.90
CA SER A 117 14.65 -3.48 -12.63
C SER A 117 15.70 -4.34 -11.94
N ASN A 118 16.24 -5.31 -12.69
CA ASN A 118 17.09 -6.40 -12.18
C ASN A 118 16.30 -7.43 -11.33
N ASN A 119 17.00 -8.45 -10.80
CA ASN A 119 16.44 -9.47 -9.89
C ASN A 119 16.03 -8.91 -8.51
N ALA A 120 15.83 -7.59 -8.39
CA ALA A 120 15.45 -6.94 -7.16
C ALA A 120 14.06 -6.33 -7.31
N ARG A 121 13.20 -6.66 -6.34
CA ARG A 121 11.81 -6.21 -6.30
C ARG A 121 11.78 -4.88 -5.56
N MET A 122 11.07 -3.91 -6.12
CA MET A 122 10.93 -2.59 -5.50
C MET A 122 9.45 -2.26 -5.31
N LEU A 123 9.13 -1.68 -4.16
CA LEU A 123 7.77 -1.25 -3.85
C LEU A 123 7.80 0.01 -2.99
N LEU A 124 6.79 0.84 -3.18
CA LEU A 124 6.47 1.97 -2.33
C LEU A 124 5.44 1.53 -1.29
N SER A 125 5.62 1.98 -0.06
CA SER A 125 4.66 1.85 1.03
C SER A 125 4.45 3.23 1.64
N THR A 126 3.22 3.56 2.02
CA THR A 126 2.93 4.85 2.68
C THR A 126 2.10 4.65 3.94
N ASN A 127 2.32 5.51 4.92
CA ASN A 127 1.34 5.85 5.94
C ASN A 127 0.80 7.27 5.67
N ASP A 128 0.13 7.85 6.66
CA ASP A 128 -0.52 9.16 6.56
C ASP A 128 0.41 10.33 6.20
N LYS A 129 1.73 10.21 6.42
CA LYS A 129 2.68 11.34 6.29
C LYS A 129 3.95 11.03 5.51
N THR A 130 4.33 9.76 5.42
CA THR A 130 5.61 9.36 4.83
C THR A 130 5.43 8.25 3.81
N VAL A 131 6.16 8.35 2.72
CA VAL A 131 6.29 7.29 1.72
C VAL A 131 7.70 6.70 1.86
N LYS A 132 7.83 5.38 1.80
CA LYS A 132 9.12 4.68 1.81
C LYS A 132 9.27 3.80 0.58
N LEU A 133 10.44 3.86 -0.06
CA LEU A 133 10.82 2.95 -1.15
C LEU A 133 11.63 1.80 -0.58
N TRP A 134 11.10 0.60 -0.72
CA TRP A 134 11.73 -0.64 -0.29
C TRP A 134 12.35 -1.37 -1.47
N LYS A 135 13.53 -1.96 -1.23
CA LYS A 135 14.17 -2.91 -2.14
C LYS A 135 14.28 -4.25 -1.46
N VAL A 136 13.69 -5.27 -2.07
CA VAL A 136 13.74 -6.66 -1.64
C VAL A 136 14.60 -7.44 -2.61
N TYR A 137 15.65 -8.10 -2.10
CA TYR A 137 16.66 -8.73 -2.92
C TYR A 137 17.29 -9.93 -2.22
N ASP A 138 17.84 -10.83 -3.03
CA ASP A 138 18.63 -11.97 -2.55
C ASP A 138 20.00 -11.50 -2.07
N LYS A 139 20.23 -11.62 -0.77
CA LYS A 139 21.50 -11.32 -0.11
C LYS A 139 22.29 -12.61 0.07
N LYS A 140 23.43 -12.70 -0.62
CA LYS A 140 24.43 -13.74 -0.38
C LYS A 140 25.17 -13.46 0.92
N VAL A 141 24.99 -14.31 1.92
CA VAL A 141 25.72 -14.26 3.20
C VAL A 141 26.75 -15.38 3.17
N SER A 142 28.03 -14.99 3.17
CA SER A 142 29.14 -15.94 3.20
C SER A 142 29.65 -16.11 4.62
N ASN A 143 29.65 -17.35 5.10
CA ASN A 143 30.32 -17.72 6.34
C ASN A 143 31.82 -17.77 6.08
N LEU A 144 32.55 -16.90 6.79
CA LEU A 144 33.99 -16.80 6.69
C LEU A 144 34.64 -17.61 7.81
N THR A 145 35.76 -18.25 7.49
CA THR A 145 36.60 -18.98 8.43
C THR A 145 38.04 -18.51 8.27
N ASN A 146 38.95 -19.07 9.06
CA ASN A 146 40.39 -18.81 8.98
C ASN A 146 40.77 -17.37 9.37
N PHE A 147 40.09 -16.80 10.38
CA PHE A 147 40.50 -15.50 10.92
C PHE A 147 41.74 -15.68 11.81
N ASN A 148 42.62 -14.69 11.79
CA ASN A 148 43.90 -14.72 12.52
C ASN A 148 43.75 -14.86 14.05
N LEU A 149 42.55 -14.63 14.60
CA LEU A 149 42.29 -14.57 16.04
C LEU A 149 41.26 -15.60 16.54
N ASP A 150 40.76 -16.50 15.68
CA ASP A 150 39.73 -17.49 16.07
C ASP A 150 40.17 -18.41 17.23
N GLY A 151 41.49 -18.65 17.38
CA GLY A 151 42.07 -19.44 18.46
C GLY A 151 42.18 -18.74 19.83
N ALA A 152 41.81 -17.46 19.96
CA ALA A 152 41.97 -16.71 21.21
C ALA A 152 40.80 -16.89 22.21
N ARG A 153 39.64 -17.43 21.78
CA ARG A 153 38.44 -17.58 22.63
C ARG A 153 38.32 -18.94 23.32
N ASN A 154 38.96 -19.99 22.82
CA ASN A 154 38.83 -21.36 23.35
C ASN A 154 39.72 -21.67 24.57
N GLY A 155 40.25 -20.65 25.26
CA GLY A 155 41.19 -20.81 26.37
C GLY A 155 40.60 -20.63 27.78
N SER A 156 39.29 -20.44 27.96
CA SER A 156 38.73 -20.12 29.28
C SER A 156 37.43 -20.87 29.58
N MET A 157 37.54 -22.20 29.72
CA MET A 157 36.66 -22.98 30.60
C MET A 157 37.52 -23.90 31.48
N SER A 158 38.18 -23.29 32.47
CA SER A 158 38.58 -23.96 33.69
C SER A 158 38.38 -22.95 34.81
N GLY A 159 37.55 -23.31 35.80
CA GLY A 159 36.99 -22.41 36.80
C GLY A 159 38.03 -21.58 37.55
N GLY A 160 37.70 -20.31 37.76
CA GLY A 160 38.44 -19.39 38.61
C GLY A 160 37.86 -17.99 38.49
N ASN A 161 37.19 -17.53 39.56
CA ASN A 161 36.71 -16.15 39.72
C ASN A 161 37.90 -15.18 39.75
N THR A 162 38.30 -14.61 38.60
CA THR A 162 39.10 -13.39 38.55
C THR A 162 38.68 -12.54 37.35
N PRO A 163 38.45 -11.23 37.51
CA PRO A 163 38.11 -10.35 36.39
C PRO A 163 39.35 -10.17 35.52
N ALA A 164 39.35 -10.75 34.32
CA ALA A 164 40.46 -10.63 33.38
C ALA A 164 40.55 -9.17 32.87
N VAL A 165 41.58 -8.47 33.34
CA VAL A 165 42.04 -7.18 32.84
C VAL A 165 42.35 -7.31 31.35
N ARG A 166 41.66 -6.50 30.52
CA ARG A 166 41.92 -6.37 29.08
C ARG A 166 43.35 -5.86 28.86
N SER A 167 44.28 -6.75 28.52
CA SER A 167 45.61 -6.34 28.05
C SER A 167 45.52 -5.67 26.67
N PRO A 168 46.35 -4.66 26.36
CA PRO A 168 46.32 -4.00 25.06
C PRO A 168 46.73 -4.99 23.96
N LEU A 169 46.00 -4.97 22.83
CA LEU A 169 46.10 -5.89 21.69
C LEU A 169 47.47 -5.90 20.97
N TRP A 170 48.46 -5.13 21.42
CA TRP A 170 49.72 -4.91 20.70
C TRP A 170 50.78 -5.99 20.94
N ASN A 171 50.61 -6.84 21.95
CA ASN A 171 51.67 -7.77 22.40
C ASN A 171 51.24 -9.24 22.46
N ASN A 172 50.23 -9.66 21.69
CA ASN A 172 49.84 -11.07 21.64
C ASN A 172 50.78 -11.83 20.67
N PRO A 173 51.73 -12.66 21.15
CA PRO A 173 52.78 -13.26 20.32
C PRO A 173 52.28 -14.47 19.50
N ARG A 174 50.96 -14.61 19.32
CA ARG A 174 50.31 -15.80 18.79
C ARG A 174 49.94 -15.74 17.30
N VAL A 175 50.14 -14.60 16.64
CA VAL A 175 49.96 -14.50 15.17
C VAL A 175 51.33 -14.58 14.50
N ALA A 176 51.87 -15.79 14.41
CA ALA A 176 53.17 -16.05 13.78
C ALA A 176 53.13 -15.93 12.24
N GLN A 177 51.96 -16.10 11.64
CA GLN A 177 51.72 -15.98 10.20
C GLN A 177 50.33 -15.40 9.96
N LEU A 178 50.25 -14.41 9.07
CA LEU A 178 48.99 -13.81 8.64
C LEU A 178 48.27 -14.75 7.66
N ARG A 179 46.99 -14.97 7.90
CA ARG A 179 46.08 -15.77 7.08
C ARG A 179 44.98 -14.86 6.53
N MET A 180 44.57 -15.15 5.30
CA MET A 180 43.42 -14.52 4.68
C MET A 180 42.15 -15.31 5.05
N PRO A 181 41.06 -14.63 5.44
CA PRO A 181 39.77 -15.28 5.65
C PRO A 181 39.32 -16.02 4.38
N GLN A 182 38.74 -17.21 4.57
CA GLN A 182 38.25 -18.05 3.48
C GLN A 182 36.74 -18.26 3.62
N VAL A 183 36.03 -18.26 2.49
CA VAL A 183 34.60 -18.57 2.45
C VAL A 183 34.41 -20.07 2.68
N ALA A 184 33.75 -20.44 3.76
CA ALA A 184 33.42 -21.83 4.09
C ALA A 184 32.07 -22.25 3.51
N SER A 185 31.06 -21.38 3.56
CA SER A 185 29.77 -21.61 2.92
C SER A 185 29.13 -20.28 2.50
N THR A 186 28.19 -20.35 1.56
CA THR A 186 27.39 -19.21 1.14
C THR A 186 25.92 -19.59 1.18
N GLU A 187 25.14 -18.80 1.91
CA GLU A 187 23.69 -18.92 2.01
C GLU A 187 23.04 -17.72 1.30
N ILE A 188 21.87 -17.94 0.70
CA ILE A 188 21.09 -16.87 0.07
C ILE A 188 19.88 -16.61 0.96
N LEU A 189 19.80 -15.39 1.49
CA LEU A 189 18.68 -14.94 2.31
C LEU A 189 17.96 -13.79 1.61
N LEU A 190 16.64 -13.79 1.67
CA LEU A 190 15.86 -12.67 1.19
C LEU A 190 15.99 -11.52 2.21
N ALA A 191 16.37 -10.33 1.74
CA ALA A 191 16.53 -9.16 2.59
C ALA A 191 15.71 -7.98 2.05
N ALA A 192 15.01 -7.29 2.95
CA ALA A 192 14.37 -6.01 2.66
C ALA A 192 15.23 -4.85 3.18
N ARG A 193 15.38 -3.81 2.37
CA ARG A 193 16.08 -2.57 2.74
C ARG A 193 15.25 -1.37 2.33
N CYS A 194 15.00 -0.47 3.27
CA CYS A 194 14.51 0.86 2.97
C CYS A 194 15.59 1.63 2.18
N LYS A 195 15.33 1.88 0.89
CA LYS A 195 16.24 2.64 0.02
C LYS A 195 16.10 4.15 0.25
N LYS A 196 14.87 4.63 0.38
CA LYS A 196 14.52 6.05 0.42
C LYS A 196 13.30 6.29 1.30
N VAL A 197 13.26 7.45 1.94
CA VAL A 197 12.14 7.93 2.74
C VAL A 197 11.78 9.31 2.19
N TYR A 198 10.53 9.50 1.78
CA TYR A 198 9.97 10.75 1.28
C TYR A 198 9.02 11.27 2.36
N SER A 199 9.40 12.35 3.03
CA SER A 199 8.67 12.89 4.18
C SER A 199 8.51 14.41 4.05
N ASN A 200 7.74 15.01 4.97
CA ASN A 200 7.60 16.46 5.14
C ASN A 200 7.04 17.25 3.94
N ALA A 201 6.43 16.58 2.96
CA ALA A 201 5.78 17.24 1.82
C ALA A 201 4.26 17.35 1.93
N HIS A 202 3.64 16.58 2.83
CA HIS A 202 2.20 16.54 3.01
C HIS A 202 1.80 17.20 4.33
N THR A 203 0.85 18.13 4.23
CA THR A 203 0.23 18.75 5.40
C THR A 203 -0.90 17.86 5.91
N TYR A 204 -1.67 17.26 5.00
CA TYR A 204 -2.84 16.42 5.27
C TYR A 204 -2.50 14.93 5.16
N HIS A 205 -3.48 14.05 5.29
CA HIS A 205 -3.25 12.60 5.25
C HIS A 205 -3.04 12.14 3.81
N ILE A 206 -1.99 11.35 3.56
CA ILE A 206 -1.76 10.75 2.24
C ILE A 206 -2.84 9.70 1.98
N ASN A 207 -3.67 9.92 0.97
CA ASN A 207 -4.71 8.97 0.57
C ASN A 207 -4.26 8.05 -0.58
N SER A 208 -3.30 8.51 -1.39
CA SER A 208 -2.88 7.81 -2.62
C SER A 208 -1.39 7.93 -2.89
N ILE A 209 -0.83 6.86 -3.46
CA ILE A 209 0.45 6.85 -4.14
C ILE A 209 0.29 6.11 -5.47
N SER A 210 0.97 6.57 -6.51
CA SER A 210 0.93 5.93 -7.83
C SER A 210 2.27 6.11 -8.55
N VAL A 211 2.81 5.02 -9.07
CA VAL A 211 4.09 5.00 -9.81
C VAL A 211 3.83 5.40 -11.26
N ASN A 212 4.65 6.29 -11.79
CA ASN A 212 4.50 6.72 -13.17
C ASN A 212 5.04 5.64 -14.14
N SER A 213 4.45 5.59 -15.34
CA SER A 213 4.89 4.73 -16.44
C SER A 213 6.30 5.04 -16.95
N ASP A 214 6.87 6.20 -16.61
CA ASP A 214 8.27 6.56 -16.90
C ASP A 214 9.30 5.79 -16.06
N GLN A 215 8.87 5.14 -14.97
CA GLN A 215 9.71 4.45 -13.98
C GLN A 215 10.76 5.31 -13.27
N GLU A 216 10.66 6.63 -13.35
CA GLU A 216 11.53 7.57 -12.67
C GLU A 216 10.77 8.39 -11.63
N THR A 217 9.48 8.61 -11.85
CA THR A 217 8.64 9.44 -11.00
C THR A 217 7.48 8.66 -10.38
N PHE A 218 6.93 9.23 -9.30
CA PHE A 218 5.68 8.77 -8.70
C PHE A 218 4.95 9.98 -8.11
N LEU A 219 3.65 9.85 -7.90
CA LEU A 219 2.84 10.86 -7.24
C LEU A 219 2.43 10.37 -5.85
N SER A 220 2.23 11.33 -4.95
CA SER A 220 1.50 11.12 -3.71
C SER A 220 0.45 12.22 -3.56
N ALA A 221 -0.75 11.84 -3.14
CA ALA A 221 -1.86 12.77 -2.95
C ALA A 221 -2.30 12.76 -1.50
N ASP A 222 -2.55 13.96 -0.97
CA ASP A 222 -3.30 14.17 0.26
C ASP A 222 -4.67 14.78 -0.04
N ASP A 223 -5.38 15.21 1.01
CA ASP A 223 -6.74 15.74 0.90
C ASP A 223 -6.85 17.00 0.01
N LEU A 224 -5.79 17.79 -0.19
CA LEU A 224 -5.84 19.04 -0.95
C LEU A 224 -4.75 19.18 -2.02
N ARG A 225 -3.74 18.31 -1.99
CA ARG A 225 -2.53 18.45 -2.81
C ARG A 225 -2.09 17.14 -3.44
N ILE A 226 -1.54 17.25 -4.65
CA ILE A 226 -0.84 16.16 -5.31
C ILE A 226 0.60 16.62 -5.56
N ASN A 227 1.55 15.81 -5.09
CA ASN A 227 2.97 16.05 -5.22
C ASN A 227 3.59 15.00 -6.16
N LEU A 228 4.44 15.46 -7.06
CA LEU A 228 5.27 14.65 -7.93
C LEU A 228 6.67 14.50 -7.33
N TRP A 229 7.17 13.27 -7.33
CA TRP A 229 8.47 12.91 -6.79
C TRP A 229 9.32 12.22 -7.83
N ASN A 230 10.62 12.36 -7.71
CA ASN A 230 11.57 11.50 -8.39
C ASN A 230 12.00 10.38 -7.43
N LEU A 231 12.02 9.13 -7.89
CA LEU A 231 12.38 7.97 -7.07
C LEU A 231 13.79 8.06 -6.47
N GLU A 232 14.69 8.85 -7.03
CA GLU A 232 16.06 9.00 -6.53
C GLU A 232 16.24 10.20 -5.57
N ILE A 233 15.32 11.17 -5.59
CA ILE A 233 15.42 12.45 -4.86
C ILE A 233 14.38 12.48 -3.73
N THR A 234 14.85 12.58 -2.47
CA THR A 234 13.98 12.56 -1.27
C THR A 234 13.68 13.94 -0.71
N GLU A 235 14.57 14.91 -0.95
CA GLU A 235 14.51 16.23 -0.30
C GLU A 235 13.57 17.21 -1.01
N GLN A 236 13.09 16.86 -2.20
CA GLN A 236 12.30 17.75 -3.03
C GLN A 236 11.14 16.99 -3.67
N SER A 237 9.97 17.62 -3.62
CA SER A 237 8.80 17.24 -4.39
C SER A 237 8.28 18.47 -5.12
N PHE A 238 7.61 18.24 -6.25
CA PHE A 238 6.98 19.29 -7.02
C PHE A 238 5.46 19.18 -6.85
N ASN A 239 4.84 20.21 -6.28
CA ASN A 239 3.39 20.24 -6.15
C ASN A 239 2.76 20.51 -7.52
N ILE A 240 2.00 19.55 -8.04
CA ILE A 240 1.37 19.61 -9.36
C ILE A 240 -0.11 19.98 -9.29
N VAL A 241 -0.77 19.76 -8.15
CA VAL A 241 -2.17 20.15 -7.89
C VAL A 241 -2.24 20.72 -6.46
N ASP A 242 -2.87 21.88 -6.31
CA ASP A 242 -3.22 22.49 -5.02
C ASP A 242 -4.65 23.03 -5.12
N ILE A 243 -5.60 22.34 -4.51
CA ILE A 243 -7.00 22.79 -4.43
C ILE A 243 -7.29 23.52 -3.10
N LYS A 244 -6.25 23.81 -2.31
CA LYS A 244 -6.40 24.49 -1.03
C LYS A 244 -7.03 25.88 -1.24
N PRO A 245 -8.18 26.17 -0.61
CA PRO A 245 -8.79 27.50 -0.69
C PRO A 245 -7.95 28.54 0.05
N ALA A 246 -8.11 29.82 -0.31
CA ALA A 246 -7.44 30.93 0.37
C ALA A 246 -7.84 31.02 1.85
N ASN A 247 -9.13 30.79 2.13
CA ASN A 247 -9.67 30.61 3.48
C ASN A 247 -10.08 29.15 3.67
N MET A 248 -9.61 28.50 4.73
CA MET A 248 -9.96 27.11 5.05
C MET A 248 -11.45 26.93 5.38
N GLU A 249 -12.15 28.00 5.75
CA GLU A 249 -13.61 27.96 5.96
C GLU A 249 -14.39 27.76 4.66
N ASP A 250 -13.81 28.13 3.51
CA ASP A 250 -14.41 27.96 2.19
C ASP A 250 -14.14 26.57 1.59
N LEU A 251 -13.60 25.64 2.40
CA LEU A 251 -13.30 24.30 1.95
C LEU A 251 -14.60 23.54 1.67
N THR A 252 -14.85 23.25 0.39
CA THR A 252 -16.03 22.49 -0.02
C THR A 252 -15.70 21.13 -0.64
N GLU A 253 -14.44 20.89 -1.00
CA GLU A 253 -14.03 19.73 -1.79
C GLU A 253 -12.65 19.25 -1.35
N VAL A 254 -12.49 17.93 -1.24
CA VAL A 254 -11.20 17.27 -0.98
C VAL A 254 -10.90 16.21 -2.04
N ILE A 255 -9.62 15.96 -2.27
CA ILE A 255 -9.10 14.87 -3.10
C ILE A 255 -9.21 13.56 -2.32
N THR A 256 -9.74 12.52 -2.96
CA THR A 256 -10.00 11.24 -2.30
C THR A 256 -9.17 10.09 -2.84
N SER A 257 -8.80 10.14 -4.12
CA SER A 257 -7.92 9.16 -4.75
C SER A 257 -7.20 9.80 -5.94
N ALA A 258 -5.99 9.33 -6.26
CA ALA A 258 -5.22 9.77 -7.41
C ALA A 258 -4.38 8.64 -8.00
N GLU A 259 -4.37 8.51 -9.33
CA GLU A 259 -3.66 7.45 -10.04
C GLU A 259 -3.07 7.96 -11.36
N PHE A 260 -1.84 7.53 -11.70
CA PHE A 260 -1.27 7.73 -13.02
C PHE A 260 -1.91 6.84 -14.08
N HIS A 261 -1.94 7.32 -15.32
CA HIS A 261 -2.32 6.48 -16.45
C HIS A 261 -1.28 5.37 -16.67
N PRO A 262 -1.70 4.12 -16.93
CA PRO A 262 -0.78 2.96 -16.98
C PRO A 262 0.24 3.01 -18.13
N HIS A 263 -0.01 3.84 -19.14
CA HIS A 263 0.81 3.94 -20.36
C HIS A 263 1.26 5.36 -20.73
N HIS A 264 0.64 6.41 -20.18
CA HIS A 264 0.87 7.78 -20.60
C HIS A 264 1.48 8.54 -19.44
N CYS A 265 2.78 8.81 -19.51
CA CYS A 265 3.53 9.36 -18.40
C CYS A 265 3.13 10.79 -17.99
N ASN A 266 2.41 11.49 -18.87
CA ASN A 266 1.93 12.84 -18.65
C ASN A 266 0.48 12.91 -18.13
N ILE A 267 -0.24 11.78 -18.07
CA ILE A 267 -1.65 11.76 -17.70
C ILE A 267 -1.81 11.12 -16.33
N PHE A 268 -2.58 11.77 -15.47
CA PHE A 268 -3.09 11.19 -14.23
C PHE A 268 -4.53 11.64 -14.02
N ALA A 269 -5.26 10.92 -13.18
CA ALA A 269 -6.58 11.31 -12.74
C ALA A 269 -6.62 11.39 -11.22
N TYR A 270 -7.49 12.26 -10.70
CA TYR A 270 -7.82 12.32 -9.29
C TYR A 270 -9.32 12.51 -9.10
N SER A 271 -9.85 11.89 -8.07
CA SER A 271 -11.25 12.01 -7.69
C SER A 271 -11.43 12.91 -6.48
N SER A 272 -12.67 13.36 -6.28
CA SER A 272 -13.02 14.19 -5.14
C SER A 272 -14.21 13.70 -4.34
N SER A 273 -14.38 14.31 -3.17
CA SER A 273 -15.51 14.11 -2.27
C SER A 273 -16.86 14.56 -2.85
N LYS A 274 -16.86 15.27 -3.99
CA LYS A 274 -18.09 15.70 -4.68
C LYS A 274 -18.53 14.79 -5.81
N GLY A 275 -17.87 13.64 -5.98
CA GLY A 275 -18.22 12.70 -7.04
C GLY A 275 -17.70 13.08 -8.43
N CYS A 276 -16.70 13.95 -8.50
CA CYS A 276 -16.04 14.35 -9.74
C CYS A 276 -14.72 13.59 -9.91
N ILE A 277 -14.40 13.20 -11.14
CA ILE A 277 -13.06 12.72 -11.52
C ILE A 277 -12.47 13.74 -12.48
N ARG A 278 -11.28 14.24 -12.15
CA ARG A 278 -10.55 15.18 -13.01
C ARG A 278 -9.34 14.49 -13.59
N LEU A 279 -9.20 14.57 -14.90
CA LEU A 279 -8.03 14.08 -15.63
C LEU A 279 -7.14 15.27 -15.96
N ALA A 280 -5.89 15.18 -15.57
CA ALA A 280 -4.88 16.19 -15.77
C ALA A 280 -3.86 15.74 -16.82
N ASP A 281 -3.38 16.69 -17.63
CA ASP A 281 -2.28 16.49 -18.57
C ASP A 281 -1.12 17.42 -18.20
N MET A 282 -0.03 16.82 -17.73
CA MET A 282 1.18 17.52 -17.29
C MET A 282 1.93 18.25 -18.42
N ARG A 283 1.56 18.01 -19.69
CA ARG A 283 2.13 18.74 -20.84
C ARG A 283 1.43 20.07 -21.08
N ASN A 284 0.18 20.21 -20.66
CA ASN A 284 -0.61 21.43 -20.90
C ASN A 284 -0.13 22.57 -20.00
N ALA A 285 0.15 22.26 -18.74
CA ALA A 285 0.63 23.22 -17.77
C ALA A 285 1.51 22.54 -16.72
N ALA A 286 2.54 23.26 -16.25
CA ALA A 286 3.41 22.77 -15.18
C ALA A 286 2.63 22.59 -13.87
N LEU A 287 1.72 23.52 -13.60
CA LEU A 287 0.72 23.42 -12.54
C LEU A 287 -0.54 22.87 -13.21
N CYS A 288 -1.00 21.68 -12.81
CA CYS A 288 -2.20 21.05 -13.38
C CYS A 288 -3.48 21.66 -12.75
N ASP A 289 -3.53 22.98 -12.70
CA ASP A 289 -4.61 23.78 -12.11
C ASP A 289 -5.90 23.74 -12.96
N GLN A 290 -5.74 23.64 -14.27
CA GLN A 290 -6.81 23.34 -15.22
C GLN A 290 -6.80 21.84 -15.53
N HIS A 291 -7.89 21.16 -15.21
CA HIS A 291 -8.09 19.78 -15.62
C HIS A 291 -8.31 19.72 -17.14
N ALA A 292 -7.71 18.73 -17.79
CA ALA A 292 -7.90 18.50 -19.22
C ALA A 292 -9.31 17.99 -19.52
N LYS A 293 -9.87 17.16 -18.62
CA LYS A 293 -11.22 16.61 -18.70
C LYS A 293 -11.83 16.47 -17.30
N ALA A 294 -13.14 16.60 -17.21
CA ALA A 294 -13.90 16.36 -15.98
C ALA A 294 -15.00 15.33 -16.26
N PHE A 295 -15.03 14.27 -15.48
CA PHE A 295 -16.04 13.23 -15.53
C PHE A 295 -16.98 13.45 -14.37
N GLU A 296 -18.18 13.90 -14.69
CA GLU A 296 -19.25 14.16 -13.74
C GLU A 296 -20.58 13.78 -14.37
N GLU A 297 -21.47 13.22 -13.55
CA GLU A 297 -22.84 12.93 -13.98
C GLU A 297 -23.71 14.13 -13.57
N VAL A 298 -24.34 14.76 -14.56
CA VAL A 298 -25.22 15.91 -14.30
C VAL A 298 -26.50 15.43 -13.63
N GLU A 299 -26.51 15.43 -12.30
CA GLU A 299 -27.71 15.15 -11.53
C GLU A 299 -28.69 16.33 -11.59
N SER A 300 -29.97 16.00 -11.80
CA SER A 300 -31.06 16.98 -11.72
C SER A 300 -31.13 17.57 -10.31
N GLN A 301 -31.30 18.89 -10.18
CA GLN A 301 -31.36 19.59 -8.88
C GLN A 301 -32.40 19.00 -7.90
N ALA A 302 -33.45 18.34 -8.41
CA ALA A 302 -34.46 17.66 -7.60
C ALA A 302 -33.94 16.44 -6.82
N ASN A 303 -32.84 15.82 -7.25
CA ASN A 303 -32.23 14.66 -6.58
C ASN A 303 -31.09 15.05 -5.63
N LYS A 304 -30.69 16.33 -5.62
CA LYS A 304 -29.61 16.82 -4.75
C LYS A 304 -30.11 17.03 -3.33
N SER A 305 -29.81 16.06 -2.48
CA SER A 305 -29.92 16.14 -1.02
C SER A 305 -28.53 16.24 -0.40
N PHE A 306 -28.40 16.78 0.81
CA PHE A 306 -27.15 16.68 1.59
C PHE A 306 -26.66 15.22 1.67
N PHE A 307 -27.60 14.29 1.78
CA PHE A 307 -27.31 12.87 1.77
C PHE A 307 -26.69 12.39 0.44
N SER A 308 -27.18 12.90 -0.69
CA SER A 308 -26.64 12.55 -2.02
C SER A 308 -25.20 13.00 -2.19
N GLU A 309 -24.80 14.12 -1.58
CA GLU A 309 -23.42 14.60 -1.63
C GLU A 309 -22.47 13.68 -0.84
N ILE A 310 -22.91 13.18 0.32
CA ILE A 310 -22.12 12.22 1.12
C ILE A 310 -21.90 10.93 0.34
N ILE A 311 -22.95 10.34 -0.23
CA ILE A 311 -22.82 9.06 -0.96
C ILE A 311 -22.17 9.23 -2.33
N ALA A 312 -22.16 10.44 -2.90
CA ALA A 312 -21.48 10.74 -4.17
C ALA A 312 -19.96 10.82 -4.02
N SER A 313 -19.44 10.97 -2.80
CA SER A 313 -18.00 10.98 -2.53
C SER A 313 -17.33 9.73 -3.10
N ILE A 314 -16.40 9.93 -4.03
CA ILE A 314 -15.65 8.81 -4.61
C ILE A 314 -14.62 8.33 -3.61
N SER A 315 -14.63 7.04 -3.31
CA SER A 315 -13.71 6.37 -2.39
C SER A 315 -12.43 5.87 -3.05
N ASP A 316 -12.50 5.56 -4.35
CA ASP A 316 -11.35 5.12 -5.13
C ASP A 316 -11.60 5.27 -6.63
N ILE A 317 -10.51 5.41 -7.38
CA ILE A 317 -10.49 5.33 -8.84
C ILE A 317 -9.38 4.39 -9.27
N THR A 318 -9.55 3.73 -10.42
CA THR A 318 -8.47 2.98 -11.04
C THR A 318 -8.60 2.96 -12.55
N PHE A 319 -7.48 3.02 -13.26
CA PHE A 319 -7.49 2.87 -14.71
C PHE A 319 -7.65 1.41 -15.10
N SER A 320 -8.34 1.16 -16.21
CA SER A 320 -8.27 -0.14 -16.87
C SER A 320 -6.86 -0.43 -17.36
N LYS A 321 -6.49 -1.70 -17.49
CA LYS A 321 -5.14 -2.10 -17.91
C LYS A 321 -4.72 -1.56 -19.28
N ASP A 322 -5.67 -1.33 -20.18
CA ASP A 322 -5.46 -0.71 -21.50
C ASP A 322 -5.44 0.83 -21.45
N GLY A 323 -5.75 1.42 -20.29
CA GLY A 323 -5.81 2.86 -20.07
C GLY A 323 -7.05 3.54 -20.62
N ARG A 324 -7.96 2.83 -21.30
CA ARG A 324 -9.10 3.46 -21.98
C ARG A 324 -10.22 3.89 -21.03
N TYR A 325 -10.38 3.17 -19.91
CA TYR A 325 -11.48 3.36 -18.99
C TYR A 325 -10.98 3.73 -17.61
N ILE A 326 -11.82 4.45 -16.87
CA ILE A 326 -11.65 4.69 -15.43
C ILE A 326 -12.79 3.99 -14.72
N LEU A 327 -12.47 3.18 -13.71
CA LEU A 327 -13.45 2.67 -12.76
C LEU A 327 -13.46 3.60 -11.55
N SER A 328 -14.64 4.01 -11.09
CA SER A 328 -14.79 4.78 -9.85
C SER A 328 -15.75 4.10 -8.90
N ARG A 329 -15.45 4.18 -7.60
CA ARG A 329 -16.26 3.58 -6.54
C ARG A 329 -16.81 4.67 -5.64
N ASP A 330 -18.12 4.84 -5.60
CA ASP A 330 -18.82 5.58 -4.55
C ASP A 330 -19.46 4.60 -3.55
N TYR A 331 -20.23 5.09 -2.58
CA TYR A 331 -20.78 4.23 -1.54
C TYR A 331 -21.76 3.17 -2.08
N MET A 332 -22.59 3.52 -3.08
CA MET A 332 -23.68 2.66 -3.54
C MET A 332 -23.37 1.97 -4.87
N THR A 333 -22.45 2.52 -5.65
CA THR A 333 -22.21 2.14 -7.03
C THR A 333 -20.74 1.99 -7.39
N VAL A 334 -20.49 1.22 -8.44
CA VAL A 334 -19.24 1.22 -9.20
C VAL A 334 -19.57 1.73 -10.58
N LYS A 335 -18.89 2.78 -11.04
CA LYS A 335 -19.13 3.40 -12.35
C LYS A 335 -17.92 3.16 -13.25
N LEU A 336 -18.18 2.75 -14.49
CA LEU A 336 -17.17 2.61 -15.54
C LEU A 336 -17.27 3.78 -16.51
N TRP A 337 -16.21 4.55 -16.66
CA TRP A 337 -16.11 5.74 -17.50
C TRP A 337 -15.19 5.45 -18.70
N ASP A 338 -15.57 5.89 -19.90
CA ASP A 338 -14.65 5.91 -21.06
C ASP A 338 -13.98 7.27 -21.10
N LEU A 339 -12.66 7.32 -21.28
CA LEU A 339 -11.91 8.59 -21.35
C LEU A 339 -12.36 9.52 -22.48
N HIS A 340 -13.11 9.02 -23.46
CA HIS A 340 -13.70 9.80 -24.55
C HIS A 340 -15.14 10.25 -24.28
N LYS A 341 -15.74 9.87 -23.13
CA LYS A 341 -17.12 10.19 -22.76
C LYS A 341 -17.15 10.76 -21.34
N GLU A 342 -17.10 12.09 -21.24
CA GLU A 342 -17.01 12.84 -19.98
C GLU A 342 -18.35 12.96 -19.24
N ASN A 343 -19.45 13.12 -19.98
CA ASN A 343 -20.73 13.54 -19.41
C ASN A 343 -21.53 12.45 -18.66
N ALA A 344 -21.14 11.18 -18.79
CA ALA A 344 -21.84 10.06 -18.15
C ALA A 344 -21.02 8.77 -18.22
N PRO A 345 -21.13 7.88 -17.21
CA PRO A 345 -20.51 6.57 -17.28
C PRO A 345 -21.05 5.74 -18.45
N VAL A 346 -20.26 4.76 -18.86
CA VAL A 346 -20.63 3.72 -19.82
C VAL A 346 -21.48 2.65 -19.15
N ALA A 347 -21.16 2.30 -17.90
CA ALA A 347 -21.91 1.35 -17.11
C ALA A 347 -21.89 1.74 -15.63
N THR A 348 -22.98 1.44 -14.92
CA THR A 348 -23.14 1.66 -13.49
C THR A 348 -23.62 0.37 -12.84
N PHE A 349 -22.86 -0.11 -11.87
CA PHE A 349 -23.14 -1.34 -11.12
C PHE A 349 -23.53 -0.99 -9.69
N HIS A 350 -24.70 -1.43 -9.25
CA HIS A 350 -25.20 -1.15 -7.90
C HIS A 350 -24.73 -2.27 -6.96
N THR A 351 -24.04 -1.94 -5.88
CA THR A 351 -23.46 -2.94 -4.97
C THR A 351 -24.29 -3.21 -3.72
N HIS A 352 -24.97 -2.19 -3.21
CA HIS A 352 -25.69 -2.25 -1.93
C HIS A 352 -27.15 -1.82 -2.05
N GLU A 353 -27.85 -2.29 -3.09
CA GLU A 353 -29.24 -1.87 -3.34
C GLU A 353 -30.17 -2.17 -2.14
N HIS A 354 -29.89 -3.23 -1.39
CA HIS A 354 -30.62 -3.59 -0.17
C HIS A 354 -30.48 -2.57 0.97
N LEU A 355 -29.44 -1.73 0.96
CA LEU A 355 -29.24 -0.68 1.96
C LEU A 355 -30.01 0.60 1.60
N ARG A 356 -30.43 0.77 0.34
CA ARG A 356 -31.00 2.02 -0.16
C ARG A 356 -32.20 2.53 0.65
N SER A 357 -33.03 1.62 1.17
CA SER A 357 -34.20 1.97 1.99
C SER A 357 -33.86 2.36 3.43
N ARG A 358 -32.76 1.85 3.99
CA ARG A 358 -32.32 2.14 5.38
C ARG A 358 -31.48 3.41 5.43
N VAL A 359 -30.70 3.60 4.38
CA VAL A 359 -29.79 4.72 4.20
C VAL A 359 -30.51 6.08 4.24
N SER A 360 -31.76 6.17 3.74
CA SER A 360 -32.54 7.41 3.79
C SER A 360 -33.17 7.72 5.16
N ALA A 361 -33.28 6.75 6.06
CA ALA A 361 -34.05 6.87 7.31
C ALA A 361 -33.18 6.92 8.58
N GLU A 362 -32.05 6.20 8.62
CA GLU A 362 -31.26 5.99 9.85
C GLU A 362 -29.82 6.55 9.77
N MET A 363 -29.28 6.80 8.57
CA MET A 363 -27.87 7.20 8.40
C MET A 363 -27.58 8.69 8.59
N SER A 364 -28.58 9.55 8.81
CA SER A 364 -28.33 10.98 9.04
C SER A 364 -27.41 11.21 10.24
N ASP A 365 -27.53 10.41 11.30
CA ASP A 365 -26.83 10.66 12.55
C ASP A 365 -25.44 9.97 12.61
N LEU A 366 -25.31 8.78 12.00
CA LEU A 366 -24.07 7.99 12.02
C LEU A 366 -23.00 8.48 11.02
N LEU A 367 -23.40 8.91 9.81
CA LEU A 367 -22.42 9.46 8.85
C LEU A 367 -21.83 10.78 9.31
N LEU A 368 -22.61 11.59 10.04
CA LEU A 368 -22.14 12.84 10.64
C LEU A 368 -21.00 12.59 11.65
N GLN A 369 -21.04 11.51 12.43
CA GLN A 369 -19.93 11.17 13.34
C GLN A 369 -18.67 10.67 12.63
N CYS A 370 -18.79 10.00 11.49
CA CYS A 370 -17.65 9.54 10.70
C CYS A 370 -17.04 10.64 9.81
N TYR A 371 -17.84 11.61 9.34
CA TYR A 371 -17.38 12.70 8.46
C TYR A 371 -16.86 13.93 9.21
N VAL A 372 -17.32 14.21 10.43
CA VAL A 372 -16.90 15.40 11.21
C VAL A 372 -15.50 15.21 11.86
N TRP A 373 -14.95 13.99 11.87
CA TRP A 373 -13.61 13.68 12.39
C TRP A 373 -12.74 12.98 11.32
N PRO A 374 -11.93 13.72 10.54
CA PRO A 374 -11.10 13.17 9.47
C PRO A 374 -10.12 12.10 9.93
N SER A 375 -9.69 12.15 11.19
CA SER A 375 -8.79 11.17 11.81
C SER A 375 -9.39 9.76 11.96
N ARG A 376 -10.69 9.57 11.67
CA ARG A 376 -11.36 8.26 11.61
C ARG A 376 -11.90 7.90 10.23
N ALA A 377 -11.64 8.69 9.18
CA ALA A 377 -12.20 8.47 7.84
C ALA A 377 -11.57 7.27 7.08
N HIS A 378 -10.51 6.65 7.60
CA HIS A 378 -10.00 5.37 7.08
C HIS A 378 -10.92 4.17 7.40
N TYR A 379 -11.95 4.34 8.24
CA TYR A 379 -12.91 3.28 8.56
C TYR A 379 -13.89 2.98 7.40
N THR A 380 -13.99 3.81 6.38
CA THR A 380 -15.02 3.67 5.33
C THR A 380 -14.65 2.79 4.14
N LYS A 381 -13.49 2.09 4.15
CA LYS A 381 -13.24 1.00 3.17
C LYS A 381 -13.81 -0.36 3.60
N VAL A 382 -14.18 -0.58 4.88
CA VAL A 382 -14.78 -1.84 5.36
C VAL A 382 -15.82 -1.70 6.52
N CYS A 383 -15.90 -0.60 7.27
CA CYS A 383 -16.65 -0.55 8.55
C CYS A 383 -18.09 -0.02 8.54
N LEU A 384 -18.84 -0.09 7.44
CA LEU A 384 -20.30 0.13 7.49
C LEU A 384 -21.14 -1.15 7.59
N ILE A 385 -20.50 -2.32 7.49
CA ILE A 385 -21.15 -3.62 7.67
C ILE A 385 -21.44 -3.97 9.15
N PRO A 386 -20.60 -3.64 10.16
CA PRO A 386 -20.82 -4.15 11.52
C PRO A 386 -21.99 -3.48 12.26
N VAL A 387 -22.27 -2.19 12.00
CA VAL A 387 -23.31 -1.46 12.73
C VAL A 387 -24.72 -1.93 12.33
N LEU A 388 -24.91 -2.36 11.08
CA LEU A 388 -26.20 -2.87 10.61
C LEU A 388 -26.49 -4.32 11.01
N TYR A 389 -25.49 -5.05 11.52
CA TYR A 389 -25.62 -6.44 11.96
C TYR A 389 -25.85 -6.58 13.47
N GLN A 390 -25.60 -5.55 14.28
CA GLN A 390 -25.82 -5.59 15.73
C GLN A 390 -27.28 -5.32 16.15
N ASP A 391 -28.10 -4.75 15.27
CA ASP A 391 -29.53 -4.53 15.53
C ASP A 391 -30.44 -5.59 14.89
N ALA A 392 -29.86 -6.74 14.51
CA ALA A 392 -30.57 -7.89 13.97
C ALA A 392 -30.49 -9.11 14.91
N GLU A 393 -30.99 -8.95 16.14
CA GLU A 393 -31.55 -10.05 16.95
C GLU A 393 -32.97 -9.71 17.40
#